data_AF-A0A151GRY0-F1
#
_entry.id   AF-A0A151GRY0-F1
#
_cell.length_a   1.000
_cell.length_b   1.000
_cell.length_c   1.000
_cell.angle_alpha   90.00
_cell.angle_beta   90.00
_cell.angle_gamma   90.00
#
_symmetry.space_group_name_H-M   'P 1'
#
loop_
_entity.id
_entity.type
_entity.pdbx_description
1 polymer ?
#
loop_
_entity_poly.entity_id
_entity_poly.type
_entity_poly.pdbx_seq_one_letter_code
_entity_poly.pdbx_strand_id
1 'polypeptide(L)'
;MYEDDALNKLGVVGEWIWGDDEETAVFAQAYGHGRTLIFQFASDQGRPFSLPSRIVNCYHDVQVTDPNASFADRPSMRAALWLALSSIWPDCIESPQTAGSDVIIDVGDAGSEEPEPQISWVARHDARFNDYLDILSPIDQLSLQQPTDTIDFKALVRQNQLGGRGCATLVTTASCPQSQFVFKGIDFRTYLIDYESGHILDQVKTFYRAVKLVDGMPHHPNVKVPAPTLVTIRKPGDHTELVCGTLEAFFPGGTLKRHIEEFNTAGQRIPLSQKVLWCHQMAAAVAHTHLVAHTYHMDIKPGNFLIDENQKLVLIDWEQNDAPATTAAPEIDGSWDVEQSADGSLLYTKYAGPERRNMPDTTPGQRGWNVWNCFPVWAERCPKAAELAEVFSVGRCMWMLLRQPETDFEGIENTQDILEDWTGCEDIPESFKRAVEKCVDHDPNKRMGLEELVAFWENAKQAVEA
;
A
#
# COMPACT_ATOMS: atom_id res chain seq x y z
N MET A 1 -17.26 -18.12 -17.84
CA MET A 1 -17.88 -16.87 -17.35
C MET A 1 -16.87 -16.32 -16.37
N TYR A 2 -16.38 -15.09 -16.58
CA TYR A 2 -15.50 -14.48 -15.59
C TYR A 2 -16.30 -14.29 -14.29
N GLU A 3 -15.62 -14.38 -13.14
CA GLU A 3 -16.25 -14.36 -11.82
C GLU A 3 -17.20 -13.14 -11.64
N ASP A 4 -16.87 -12.01 -12.27
CA ASP A 4 -17.56 -10.72 -12.09
C ASP A 4 -18.47 -10.34 -13.28
N ASP A 5 -18.70 -11.25 -14.24
CA ASP A 5 -19.44 -10.96 -15.49
C ASP A 5 -20.84 -10.38 -15.22
N ALA A 6 -21.48 -10.76 -14.11
CA ALA A 6 -22.82 -10.30 -13.75
C ALA A 6 -22.83 -8.83 -13.30
N LEU A 7 -21.87 -8.43 -12.46
CA LEU A 7 -21.71 -7.04 -12.00
C LEU A 7 -21.23 -6.13 -13.13
N ASN A 8 -20.31 -6.61 -13.97
CA ASN A 8 -19.79 -5.85 -15.10
C ASN A 8 -20.89 -5.43 -16.09
N LYS A 9 -21.92 -6.27 -16.30
CA LYS A 9 -23.09 -5.93 -17.13
C LYS A 9 -23.90 -4.76 -16.58
N LEU A 10 -23.81 -4.50 -15.27
CA LEU A 10 -24.43 -3.36 -14.60
C LEU A 10 -23.50 -2.15 -14.52
N GLY A 11 -22.26 -2.22 -15.03
CA GLY A 11 -21.26 -1.17 -14.80
C GLY A 11 -20.81 -1.08 -13.34
N VAL A 12 -20.82 -2.22 -12.64
CA VAL A 12 -20.41 -2.37 -11.24
C VAL A 12 -19.17 -3.26 -11.20
N VAL A 13 -18.23 -2.92 -10.32
CA VAL A 13 -17.02 -3.71 -10.09
C VAL A 13 -17.08 -4.32 -8.70
N GLY A 14 -17.06 -5.65 -8.64
CA GLY A 14 -16.77 -6.40 -7.41
C GLY A 14 -15.27 -6.32 -7.14
N GLU A 15 -14.87 -5.99 -5.93
CA GLU A 15 -13.47 -5.65 -5.66
C GLU A 15 -12.83 -6.52 -4.58
N TRP A 16 -13.40 -6.48 -3.37
CA TRP A 16 -12.84 -7.16 -2.21
C TRP A 16 -13.79 -8.22 -1.68
N ILE A 17 -13.22 -9.34 -1.24
CA ILE A 17 -13.88 -10.35 -0.43
C ILE A 17 -12.92 -10.67 0.71
N TRP A 18 -13.41 -10.60 1.95
CA TRP A 18 -12.65 -10.94 3.15
C TRP A 18 -13.55 -11.62 4.17
N GLY A 19 -12.97 -12.31 5.16
CA GLY A 19 -13.69 -12.96 6.24
C GLY A 19 -13.36 -12.34 7.59
N ASP A 20 -14.16 -12.66 8.61
CA ASP A 20 -13.85 -12.40 10.02
C ASP A 20 -12.93 -13.49 10.62
N ASP A 21 -12.26 -13.18 11.72
CA ASP A 21 -11.41 -14.10 12.47
C ASP A 21 -12.21 -15.20 13.18
N GLU A 22 -13.49 -14.97 13.47
CA GLU A 22 -14.39 -15.97 14.06
C GLU A 22 -14.88 -17.03 13.06
N GLU A 23 -14.54 -16.88 11.77
CA GLU A 23 -14.99 -17.74 10.68
C GLU A 23 -16.52 -17.81 10.51
N THR A 24 -17.24 -16.77 10.92
CA THR A 24 -18.71 -16.73 10.92
C THR A 24 -19.30 -15.88 9.81
N ALA A 25 -18.51 -14.98 9.24
CA ALA A 25 -18.95 -14.02 8.25
C ALA A 25 -17.94 -13.85 7.11
N VAL A 26 -18.47 -13.55 5.93
CA VAL A 26 -17.70 -13.10 4.76
C VAL A 26 -18.27 -11.77 4.33
N PHE A 27 -17.40 -10.80 4.13
CA PHE A 27 -17.72 -9.49 3.61
C PHE A 27 -17.32 -9.38 2.15
N ALA A 28 -18.04 -8.55 1.42
CA ALA A 28 -17.68 -8.17 0.06
C ALA A 28 -17.87 -6.67 -0.15
N GLN A 29 -17.01 -6.06 -0.96
CA GLN A 29 -17.16 -4.67 -1.38
C GLN A 29 -17.33 -4.59 -2.90
N ALA A 30 -18.29 -3.80 -3.34
CA ALA A 30 -18.47 -3.45 -4.75
C ALA A 30 -18.75 -1.95 -4.91
N TYR A 31 -18.37 -1.41 -6.06
CA TYR A 31 -18.61 0.00 -6.39
C TYR A 31 -19.10 0.18 -7.83
N GLY A 32 -19.89 1.22 -8.05
CA GLY A 32 -20.51 1.55 -9.33
C GLY A 32 -21.55 2.66 -9.17
N HIS A 33 -21.88 3.38 -10.25
CA HIS A 33 -22.90 4.45 -10.24
C HIS A 33 -22.70 5.49 -9.14
N GLY A 34 -21.45 5.80 -8.80
CA GLY A 34 -21.12 6.77 -7.75
C GLY A 34 -21.31 6.27 -6.31
N ARG A 35 -21.51 4.97 -6.11
CA ARG A 35 -21.70 4.35 -4.78
C ARG A 35 -20.64 3.27 -4.54
N THR A 36 -20.26 3.11 -3.28
CA THR A 36 -19.46 2.00 -2.76
C THR A 36 -20.26 1.36 -1.65
N LEU A 37 -20.53 0.05 -1.75
CA LEU A 37 -21.36 -0.69 -0.80
C LEU A 37 -20.56 -1.86 -0.22
N ILE A 38 -20.78 -2.15 1.07
CA ILE A 38 -20.23 -3.30 1.77
C ILE A 38 -21.39 -4.26 2.06
N PHE A 39 -21.19 -5.52 1.69
CA PHE A 39 -22.14 -6.61 1.87
C PHE A 39 -21.58 -7.61 2.87
N GLN A 40 -22.45 -8.27 3.62
CA GLN A 40 -22.10 -9.34 4.56
C GLN A 40 -22.93 -10.60 4.29
N PHE A 41 -22.24 -11.73 4.33
CA PHE A 41 -22.80 -13.07 4.30
C PHE A 41 -22.48 -13.72 5.65
N ALA A 42 -23.49 -14.04 6.45
CA ALA A 42 -23.32 -14.66 7.76
C ALA A 42 -23.72 -16.14 7.70
N SER A 43 -22.95 -16.99 8.39
CA SER A 43 -23.25 -18.41 8.50
C SER A 43 -24.47 -18.64 9.40
N ASP A 44 -25.41 -19.45 8.92
CA ASP A 44 -26.54 -19.95 9.68
C ASP A 44 -26.46 -21.47 9.77
N GLN A 45 -26.15 -21.98 10.98
CA GLN A 45 -26.09 -23.42 11.24
C GLN A 45 -27.43 -24.13 11.08
N GLY A 46 -28.56 -23.41 11.20
CA GLY A 46 -29.89 -23.94 10.91
C GLY A 46 -30.17 -24.06 9.41
N ARG A 47 -29.36 -23.40 8.57
CA ARG A 47 -29.50 -23.39 7.10
C ARG A 47 -28.13 -23.56 6.42
N PRO A 48 -27.48 -24.72 6.57
CA PRO A 48 -26.13 -24.96 6.05
C PRO A 48 -26.04 -24.92 4.52
N PHE A 49 -27.18 -25.10 3.83
CA PHE A 49 -27.28 -25.06 2.37
C PHE A 49 -27.65 -23.68 1.82
N SER A 50 -27.88 -22.69 2.69
CA SER A 50 -28.15 -21.32 2.25
C SER A 50 -26.95 -20.74 1.51
N LEU A 51 -27.20 -19.80 0.60
CA LEU A 51 -26.10 -19.14 -0.12
C LEU A 51 -25.05 -18.54 0.85
N PRO A 52 -25.44 -17.76 1.89
CA PRO A 52 -24.48 -17.20 2.83
C PRO A 52 -23.64 -18.27 3.55
N SER A 53 -24.28 -19.31 4.11
CA SER A 53 -23.55 -20.38 4.81
C SER A 53 -22.55 -21.08 3.89
N ARG A 54 -22.91 -21.34 2.63
CA ARG A 54 -22.02 -21.97 1.65
C ARG A 54 -20.84 -21.07 1.29
N ILE A 55 -21.05 -19.75 1.17
CA ILE A 55 -19.99 -18.77 0.93
C ILE A 55 -19.01 -18.79 2.11
N VAL A 56 -19.52 -18.68 3.35
CA VAL A 56 -18.70 -18.67 4.56
C VAL A 56 -17.90 -19.97 4.69
N ASN A 57 -18.56 -21.12 4.54
CA ASN A 57 -17.90 -22.43 4.63
C ASN A 57 -16.79 -22.60 3.58
N CYS A 58 -17.01 -22.12 2.35
CA CYS A 58 -16.00 -22.20 1.30
C CYS A 58 -14.85 -21.22 1.50
N TYR A 59 -15.13 -20.00 1.97
CA TYR A 59 -14.10 -18.97 2.14
C TYR A 59 -13.11 -19.34 3.25
N HIS A 60 -13.64 -19.83 4.38
CA HIS A 60 -12.88 -20.22 5.57
C HIS A 60 -12.44 -21.68 5.56
N ASP A 61 -12.67 -22.41 4.46
CA ASP A 61 -12.30 -23.83 4.33
C ASP A 61 -12.88 -24.72 5.47
N VAL A 62 -14.08 -24.37 5.94
CA VAL A 62 -14.79 -25.06 7.04
C VAL A 62 -15.15 -26.48 6.64
N GLN A 63 -14.82 -27.43 7.51
CA GLN A 63 -15.16 -28.84 7.30
C GLN A 63 -16.67 -29.07 7.43
N VAL A 64 -17.32 -29.40 6.31
CA VAL A 64 -18.76 -29.69 6.24
C VAL A 64 -19.03 -31.18 6.05
N THR A 65 -20.11 -31.68 6.65
CA THR A 65 -20.50 -33.11 6.50
C THR A 65 -21.11 -33.41 5.13
N ASP A 66 -21.84 -32.45 4.56
CA ASP A 66 -22.43 -32.55 3.22
C ASP A 66 -21.65 -31.62 2.27
N PRO A 67 -21.05 -32.13 1.17
CA PRO A 67 -20.35 -31.31 0.18
C PRO A 67 -21.20 -30.17 -0.41
N ASN A 68 -22.53 -30.31 -0.43
CA ASN A 68 -23.44 -29.28 -0.93
C ASN A 68 -23.58 -28.08 0.03
N ALA A 69 -23.13 -28.21 1.29
CA ALA A 69 -23.06 -27.11 2.25
C ALA A 69 -21.84 -26.20 2.03
N SER A 70 -21.07 -26.42 0.95
CA SER A 70 -19.99 -25.54 0.51
C SER A 70 -20.00 -25.39 -1.02
N PHE A 71 -19.01 -24.69 -1.57
CA PHE A 71 -18.71 -24.69 -3.00
C PHE A 71 -17.55 -25.64 -3.30
N ALA A 72 -17.46 -26.08 -4.55
CA ALA A 72 -16.38 -26.98 -4.98
C ALA A 72 -15.01 -26.29 -4.95
N ASP A 73 -14.98 -24.98 -5.21
CA ASP A 73 -13.77 -24.17 -5.24
C ASP A 73 -14.08 -22.67 -5.03
N ARG A 74 -13.02 -21.89 -4.75
CA ARG A 74 -13.12 -20.44 -4.53
C ARG A 74 -13.67 -19.68 -5.75
N PRO A 75 -13.27 -19.97 -7.01
CA PRO A 75 -13.86 -19.32 -8.18
C PRO A 75 -15.38 -19.50 -8.29
N SER A 76 -15.89 -20.70 -8.02
CA SER A 76 -17.32 -20.99 -8.03
C SER A 76 -18.06 -20.22 -6.93
N MET A 77 -17.46 -20.12 -5.73
CA MET A 77 -17.99 -19.29 -4.64
C MET A 77 -18.04 -17.81 -5.03
N ARG A 78 -16.96 -17.26 -5.58
CA ARG A 78 -16.88 -15.85 -6.01
C ARG A 78 -17.92 -15.54 -7.09
N ALA A 79 -18.05 -16.40 -8.10
CA ALA A 79 -19.06 -16.24 -9.15
C ALA A 79 -20.49 -16.24 -8.59
N ALA A 80 -20.80 -17.11 -7.63
CA ALA A 80 -22.12 -17.15 -6.98
C ALA A 80 -22.38 -15.91 -6.12
N LEU A 81 -21.37 -15.44 -5.37
CA LEU A 81 -21.41 -14.23 -4.57
C LEU A 81 -21.73 -13.02 -5.45
N TRP A 82 -20.97 -12.79 -6.52
CA TRP A 82 -21.17 -11.64 -7.39
C TRP A 82 -22.47 -11.70 -8.19
N LEU A 83 -22.92 -12.91 -8.56
CA LEU A 83 -24.23 -13.10 -9.16
C LEU A 83 -25.35 -12.66 -8.20
N ALA A 84 -25.28 -13.06 -6.92
CA ALA A 84 -26.25 -12.64 -5.92
C ALA A 84 -26.22 -11.13 -5.67
N LEU A 85 -25.04 -10.51 -5.62
CA LEU A 85 -24.94 -9.06 -5.48
C LEU A 85 -25.49 -8.32 -6.70
N SER A 86 -25.29 -8.85 -7.91
CA SER A 86 -25.83 -8.25 -9.13
C SER A 86 -27.36 -8.22 -9.16
N SER A 87 -28.03 -9.21 -8.54
CA SER A 87 -29.50 -9.26 -8.55
C SER A 87 -30.14 -8.25 -7.60
N ILE A 88 -29.45 -7.88 -6.51
CA ILE A 88 -29.93 -6.90 -5.52
C ILE A 88 -29.37 -5.49 -5.71
N TRP A 89 -28.33 -5.33 -6.54
CA TRP A 89 -27.64 -4.04 -6.71
C TRP A 89 -28.57 -2.88 -7.11
N PRO A 90 -29.46 -3.01 -8.12
CA PRO A 90 -30.35 -1.91 -8.52
C PRO A 90 -31.21 -1.40 -7.36
N ASP A 91 -31.79 -2.31 -6.58
CA ASP A 91 -32.62 -1.96 -5.42
C ASP A 91 -31.78 -1.31 -4.32
N CYS A 92 -30.56 -1.81 -4.09
CA CYS A 92 -29.66 -1.29 -3.07
C CYS A 92 -29.26 0.16 -3.36
N ILE A 93 -28.91 0.52 -4.60
CA ILE A 93 -28.44 1.88 -4.93
C ILE A 93 -29.55 2.92 -4.90
N GLU A 94 -30.79 2.52 -5.19
CA GLU A 94 -31.98 3.39 -5.13
C GLU A 94 -32.48 3.57 -3.69
N SER A 95 -32.20 2.61 -2.80
CA SER A 95 -32.62 2.69 -1.41
C SER A 95 -31.87 3.77 -0.63
N PRO A 96 -32.58 4.71 0.03
CA PRO A 96 -31.94 5.66 0.94
C PRO A 96 -31.27 5.02 2.15
N GLN A 97 -31.67 3.79 2.52
CA GLN A 97 -31.13 3.07 3.67
C GLN A 97 -29.66 2.65 3.46
N THR A 98 -29.18 2.61 2.22
CA THR A 98 -27.79 2.23 1.88
C THR A 98 -26.87 3.43 1.69
N ALA A 99 -27.34 4.65 1.97
CA ALA A 99 -26.56 5.88 1.73
C ALA A 99 -25.58 6.23 2.86
N GLY A 100 -25.68 5.57 4.02
CA GLY A 100 -24.79 5.80 5.15
C GLY A 100 -23.40 5.18 4.95
N SER A 101 -22.35 5.83 5.47
CA SER A 101 -20.98 5.29 5.47
C SER A 101 -20.78 4.17 6.50
N ASP A 102 -21.73 4.02 7.40
CA ASP A 102 -21.81 3.05 8.49
C ASP A 102 -22.70 1.86 8.14
N VAL A 103 -23.22 1.80 6.90
CA VAL A 103 -24.17 0.78 6.49
C VAL A 103 -23.45 -0.44 5.93
N ILE A 104 -23.83 -1.61 6.44
CA ILE A 104 -23.53 -2.93 5.87
C ILE A 104 -24.84 -3.55 5.38
N ILE A 105 -24.81 -4.20 4.22
CA ILE A 105 -25.95 -4.88 3.61
C ILE A 105 -25.83 -6.37 3.90
N ASP A 106 -26.65 -6.88 4.81
CA ASP A 106 -26.72 -8.31 5.06
C ASP A 106 -27.46 -9.00 3.89
N VAL A 107 -26.84 -10.03 3.34
CA VAL A 107 -27.39 -10.80 2.21
C VAL A 107 -27.85 -12.16 2.74
N GLY A 108 -29.07 -12.55 2.39
CA GLY A 108 -29.68 -13.80 2.84
C GLY A 108 -30.62 -14.40 1.80
N ASP A 109 -31.13 -15.59 2.09
CA ASP A 109 -32.13 -16.24 1.25
C ASP A 109 -33.54 -15.87 1.70
N ALA A 110 -34.38 -15.40 0.78
CA ALA A 110 -35.81 -15.28 1.02
C ALA A 110 -36.38 -16.70 1.18
N GLY A 111 -36.83 -17.05 2.38
CA GLY A 111 -37.15 -18.44 2.77
C GLY A 111 -38.02 -19.23 1.76
N SER A 112 -37.50 -20.42 1.43
CA SER A 112 -38.07 -21.67 0.88
C SER A 112 -39.51 -21.73 0.36
N GLU A 113 -39.65 -21.98 -0.94
CA GLU A 113 -40.41 -23.09 -1.57
C GLU A 113 -40.31 -23.03 -3.12
N GLU A 114 -39.81 -21.93 -3.68
CA GLU A 114 -39.58 -21.80 -5.12
C GLU A 114 -38.30 -22.50 -5.58
N PRO A 115 -38.27 -23.04 -6.82
CA PRO A 115 -37.14 -23.79 -7.35
C PRO A 115 -35.87 -22.95 -7.59
N GLU A 116 -35.97 -21.62 -7.56
CA GLU A 116 -34.83 -20.71 -7.68
C GLU A 116 -34.63 -19.93 -6.37
N PRO A 117 -33.43 -19.92 -5.78
CA PRO A 117 -33.17 -19.21 -4.53
C PRO A 117 -33.27 -17.70 -4.77
N GLN A 118 -34.32 -17.09 -4.23
CA GLN A 118 -34.48 -15.63 -4.26
C GLN A 118 -33.59 -14.98 -3.20
N ILE A 119 -32.73 -14.07 -3.63
CA ILE A 119 -31.84 -13.31 -2.73
C ILE A 119 -32.65 -12.20 -2.05
N SER A 120 -32.51 -12.11 -0.73
CA SER A 120 -33.02 -11.03 0.10
C SER A 120 -31.86 -10.24 0.68
N TRP A 121 -32.12 -8.98 1.03
CA TRP A 121 -31.12 -8.11 1.64
C TRP A 121 -31.74 -7.19 2.69
N VAL A 122 -30.94 -6.82 3.69
CA VAL A 122 -31.31 -5.85 4.73
C VAL A 122 -30.13 -4.92 4.98
N ALA A 123 -30.35 -3.62 4.86
CA ALA A 123 -29.37 -2.61 5.25
C ALA A 123 -29.43 -2.41 6.77
N ARG A 124 -28.26 -2.44 7.43
CA ARG A 124 -28.11 -2.15 8.86
C ARG A 124 -26.96 -1.20 9.12
N HIS A 125 -27.11 -0.37 10.14
CA HIS A 125 -26.03 0.46 10.66
C HIS A 125 -25.14 -0.42 11.56
N ASP A 126 -23.86 -0.54 11.21
CA ASP A 126 -22.93 -1.39 11.96
C ASP A 126 -22.39 -0.66 13.19
N ALA A 127 -22.52 -1.27 14.36
CA ALA A 127 -22.08 -0.68 15.62
C ALA A 127 -20.56 -0.41 15.64
N ARG A 128 -19.78 -1.23 14.94
CA ARG A 128 -18.31 -1.12 14.83
C ARG A 128 -17.88 0.15 14.09
N PHE A 129 -18.79 0.82 13.38
CA PHE A 129 -18.49 2.11 12.79
C PHE A 129 -18.15 3.17 13.85
N ASN A 130 -18.78 3.12 15.03
CA ASN A 130 -18.42 4.03 16.11
C ASN A 130 -17.01 3.74 16.65
N ASP A 131 -16.65 2.46 16.78
CA ASP A 131 -15.31 2.05 17.19
C ASP A 131 -14.24 2.52 16.17
N TYR A 132 -14.57 2.47 14.88
CA TYR A 132 -13.75 3.06 13.82
C TYR A 132 -13.61 4.58 13.97
N LEU A 133 -14.68 5.31 14.25
CA LEU A 133 -14.59 6.75 14.45
C LEU A 133 -13.76 7.11 15.70
N ASP A 134 -13.87 6.32 16.77
CA ASP A 134 -13.21 6.59 18.05
C ASP A 134 -11.68 6.44 17.99
N ILE A 135 -11.14 5.74 16.96
CA ILE A 135 -9.69 5.64 16.74
C ILE A 135 -9.13 6.77 15.86
N LEU A 136 -9.98 7.55 15.21
CA LEU A 136 -9.56 8.68 14.36
C LEU A 136 -9.33 9.94 15.18
N SER A 137 -8.41 10.78 14.70
CA SER A 137 -8.09 12.07 15.29
C SER A 137 -8.91 13.21 14.65
N PRO A 138 -9.44 14.13 15.46
CA PRO A 138 -9.90 15.44 14.99
C PRO A 138 -8.78 16.22 14.28
N ILE A 139 -9.16 17.09 13.33
CA ILE A 139 -8.20 17.88 12.53
C ILE A 139 -7.27 18.71 13.42
N ASP A 140 -7.81 19.34 14.46
CA ASP A 140 -7.06 20.24 15.35
C ASP A 140 -5.98 19.52 16.18
N GLN A 141 -6.01 18.19 16.26
CA GLN A 141 -5.00 17.38 16.94
C GLN A 141 -3.83 16.96 16.02
N LEU A 142 -3.92 17.18 14.71
CA LEU A 142 -2.85 16.80 13.79
C LEU A 142 -1.66 17.77 13.83
N SER A 143 -1.85 19.02 14.24
CA SER A 143 -0.79 20.04 14.31
C SER A 143 0.02 20.18 13.00
N LEU A 144 -0.68 20.33 11.87
CA LEU A 144 -0.06 20.52 10.56
C LEU A 144 0.47 21.96 10.41
N GLN A 145 1.59 22.10 9.69
CA GLN A 145 2.27 23.35 9.41
C GLN A 145 1.63 24.10 8.24
N GLN A 146 1.15 23.39 7.22
CA GLN A 146 0.51 23.98 6.06
C GLN A 146 -1.01 24.08 6.25
N PRO A 147 -1.66 25.16 5.78
CA PRO A 147 -3.12 25.19 5.67
C PRO A 147 -3.59 24.03 4.79
N THR A 148 -4.60 23.30 5.25
CA THR A 148 -5.13 22.15 4.51
C THR A 148 -6.63 22.31 4.33
N ASP A 149 -7.09 22.17 3.10
CA ASP A 149 -8.52 22.11 2.81
C ASP A 149 -9.11 20.81 3.38
N THR A 150 -10.42 20.75 3.55
CA THR A 150 -11.11 19.52 3.96
C THR A 150 -12.18 19.13 2.95
N ILE A 151 -12.39 17.83 2.80
CA ILE A 151 -13.49 17.26 2.04
C ILE A 151 -14.14 16.12 2.83
N ASP A 152 -15.46 16.01 2.78
CA ASP A 152 -16.19 14.90 3.38
C ASP A 152 -15.92 13.62 2.56
N PHE A 153 -15.61 12.51 3.23
CA PHE A 153 -15.39 11.20 2.60
C PHE A 153 -16.56 10.81 1.68
N LYS A 154 -17.79 11.17 2.04
CA LYS A 154 -18.99 10.90 1.22
C LYS A 154 -19.02 11.65 -0.11
N ALA A 155 -18.21 12.69 -0.27
CA ALA A 155 -18.11 13.43 -1.52
C ALA A 155 -17.15 12.79 -2.53
N LEU A 156 -16.40 11.76 -2.12
CA LEU A 156 -15.49 11.02 -2.97
C LEU A 156 -16.25 9.97 -3.78
N VAL A 157 -15.96 9.92 -5.08
CA VAL A 157 -16.51 8.93 -6.00
C VAL A 157 -15.39 7.98 -6.41
N ARG A 158 -15.45 6.75 -5.89
CA ARG A 158 -14.48 5.67 -6.17
C ARG A 158 -14.48 5.31 -7.66
N GLN A 159 -13.28 5.19 -8.22
CA GLN A 159 -13.05 4.75 -9.60
C GLN A 159 -12.40 3.37 -9.64
N ASN A 160 -11.32 3.15 -8.89
CA ASN A 160 -10.66 1.85 -8.75
C ASN A 160 -9.65 1.89 -7.60
N GLN A 161 -9.39 0.75 -6.95
CA GLN A 161 -8.23 0.59 -6.09
C GLN A 161 -6.93 0.73 -6.91
N LEU A 162 -5.95 1.42 -6.34
CA LEU A 162 -4.56 1.38 -6.77
C LEU A 162 -3.86 0.29 -5.94
N GLY A 163 -3.12 -0.60 -6.60
CA GLY A 163 -2.52 -1.77 -5.95
C GLY A 163 -1.60 -1.41 -4.77
N GLY A 164 -1.21 -2.43 -3.98
CA GLY A 164 -0.43 -2.27 -2.76
C GLY A 164 -1.20 -2.70 -1.51
N ARG A 165 -0.50 -2.82 -0.38
CA ARG A 165 -1.11 -3.08 0.93
C ARG A 165 -1.63 -1.75 1.49
N GLY A 166 -2.92 -1.47 1.36
CA GLY A 166 -3.54 -0.24 1.90
C GLY A 166 -4.76 0.28 1.15
N CYS A 167 -5.23 1.48 1.53
CA CYS A 167 -6.47 2.08 1.00
C CYS A 167 -6.26 3.06 -0.18
N ALA A 168 -5.11 3.01 -0.87
CA ALA A 168 -4.84 3.90 -2.00
C ALA A 168 -5.87 3.69 -3.12
N THR A 169 -6.78 4.63 -3.29
CA THR A 169 -7.94 4.49 -4.18
C THR A 169 -7.99 5.67 -5.13
N LEU A 170 -8.12 5.40 -6.43
CA LEU A 170 -8.41 6.43 -7.40
C LEU A 170 -9.84 6.92 -7.21
N VAL A 171 -9.99 8.21 -7.01
CA VAL A 171 -11.28 8.87 -6.77
C VAL A 171 -11.42 10.10 -7.64
N THR A 172 -12.66 10.49 -7.87
CA THR A 172 -13.03 11.83 -8.35
C THR A 172 -13.91 12.49 -7.30
N THR A 173 -14.20 13.78 -7.47
CA THR A 173 -15.20 14.47 -6.65
C THR A 173 -16.39 14.85 -7.50
N ALA A 174 -17.57 14.96 -6.89
CA ALA A 174 -18.78 15.39 -7.61
C ALA A 174 -18.63 16.79 -8.25
N SER A 175 -17.81 17.67 -7.65
CA SER A 175 -17.51 19.00 -8.18
C SER A 175 -16.51 18.99 -9.34
N CYS A 176 -15.61 18.00 -9.38
CA CYS A 176 -14.55 17.89 -10.38
C CYS A 176 -14.49 16.45 -10.96
N PRO A 177 -15.51 15.99 -11.70
CA PRO A 177 -15.58 14.61 -12.19
C PRO A 177 -14.51 14.26 -13.22
N GLN A 178 -13.87 15.25 -13.82
CA GLN A 178 -12.76 15.07 -14.77
C GLN A 178 -11.39 15.04 -14.10
N SER A 179 -11.29 15.44 -12.84
CA SER A 179 -10.03 15.48 -12.10
C SER A 179 -9.90 14.22 -11.26
N GLN A 180 -8.80 13.50 -11.46
CA GLN A 180 -8.48 12.29 -10.74
C GLN A 180 -7.59 12.60 -9.55
N PHE A 181 -7.91 12.00 -8.42
CA PHE A 181 -7.16 12.12 -7.17
C PHE A 181 -6.92 10.74 -6.59
N VAL A 182 -5.96 10.64 -5.67
CA VAL A 182 -5.73 9.44 -4.88
C VAL A 182 -6.20 9.70 -3.46
N PHE A 183 -7.23 8.97 -3.02
CA PHE A 183 -7.53 8.84 -1.61
C PHE A 183 -6.52 7.89 -0.97
N LYS A 184 -5.84 8.34 0.08
CA LYS A 184 -4.98 7.48 0.90
C LYS A 184 -5.34 7.66 2.37
N GLY A 185 -5.67 6.59 3.07
CA GLY A 185 -6.15 6.70 4.46
C GLY A 185 -6.64 5.39 5.04
N ILE A 186 -7.45 5.50 6.09
CA ILE A 186 -8.10 4.41 6.80
C ILE A 186 -9.61 4.60 6.64
N ASP A 187 -10.22 3.94 5.66
CA ASP A 187 -11.68 3.90 5.52
C ASP A 187 -12.31 2.81 6.39
N PHE A 188 -13.64 2.79 6.46
CA PHE A 188 -14.33 1.81 7.30
C PHE A 188 -14.09 0.36 6.86
N ARG A 189 -13.86 0.12 5.55
CA ARG A 189 -13.49 -1.20 5.04
C ARG A 189 -12.12 -1.61 5.58
N THR A 190 -11.11 -0.74 5.50
CA THR A 190 -9.78 -1.01 6.05
C THR A 190 -9.86 -1.29 7.55
N TYR A 191 -10.69 -0.57 8.29
CA TYR A 191 -10.97 -0.90 9.69
C TYR A 191 -11.54 -2.32 9.85
N LEU A 192 -12.57 -2.70 9.10
CA LEU A 192 -13.22 -4.01 9.19
C LEU A 192 -12.29 -5.18 8.82
N ILE A 193 -11.21 -4.94 8.08
CA ILE A 193 -10.23 -5.98 7.74
C ILE A 193 -9.29 -6.26 8.91
N ASP A 194 -8.89 -5.24 9.68
CA ASP A 194 -7.78 -5.36 10.64
C ASP A 194 -8.19 -5.14 12.10
N TYR A 195 -9.46 -4.87 12.40
CA TYR A 195 -9.91 -4.52 13.76
C TYR A 195 -9.70 -5.63 14.79
N GLU A 196 -9.91 -6.89 14.43
CA GLU A 196 -9.84 -8.04 15.34
C GLU A 196 -8.40 -8.31 15.81
N SER A 197 -7.44 -8.16 14.90
CA SER A 197 -6.01 -8.25 15.22
C SER A 197 -5.50 -7.10 16.12
N GLY A 198 -6.26 -6.00 16.23
CA GLY A 198 -5.81 -4.76 16.85
C GLY A 198 -4.77 -3.97 16.05
N HIS A 199 -4.27 -4.52 14.93
CA HIS A 199 -3.26 -3.88 14.07
C HIS A 199 -3.74 -2.54 13.50
N ILE A 200 -5.05 -2.36 13.35
CA ILE A 200 -5.65 -1.12 12.86
C ILE A 200 -5.21 0.12 13.65
N LEU A 201 -4.99 0.01 14.97
CA LEU A 201 -4.54 1.13 15.80
C LEU A 201 -3.15 1.61 15.38
N ASP A 202 -2.28 0.70 14.97
CA ASP A 202 -0.93 1.02 14.55
C ASP A 202 -0.89 1.53 13.12
N GLN A 203 -1.78 1.04 12.24
CA GLN A 203 -1.98 1.62 10.92
C GLN A 203 -2.46 3.08 10.99
N VAL A 204 -3.41 3.39 11.88
CA VAL A 204 -3.88 4.77 12.09
C VAL A 204 -2.76 5.68 12.60
N LYS A 205 -1.97 5.22 13.59
CA LYS A 205 -0.79 5.98 14.06
C LYS A 205 0.22 6.20 12.94
N THR A 206 0.47 5.17 12.14
CA THR A 206 1.40 5.20 11.02
C THR A 206 0.96 6.20 9.95
N PHE A 207 -0.32 6.18 9.60
CA PHE A 207 -0.94 7.14 8.68
C PHE A 207 -0.73 8.58 9.18
N TYR A 208 -1.10 8.90 10.42
CA TYR A 208 -0.91 10.26 10.94
C TYR A 208 0.55 10.68 11.04
N ARG A 209 1.46 9.76 11.39
CA ARG A 209 2.90 10.02 11.39
C ARG A 209 3.37 10.37 9.97
N ALA A 210 2.95 9.62 8.97
CA ALA A 210 3.32 9.86 7.57
C ALA A 210 2.82 11.23 7.08
N VAL A 211 1.57 11.59 7.41
CA VAL A 211 1.01 12.92 7.07
C VAL A 211 1.84 14.04 7.70
N LYS A 212 2.14 13.96 9.00
CA LYS A 212 2.95 14.97 9.70
C LYS A 212 4.39 15.03 9.20
N LEU A 213 4.97 13.88 8.87
CA LEU A 213 6.33 13.79 8.35
C LEU A 213 6.45 14.52 7.01
N VAL A 214 5.54 14.24 6.07
CA VAL A 214 5.56 14.89 4.75
C VAL A 214 5.26 16.39 4.87
N ASP A 215 4.28 16.77 5.70
CA ASP A 215 3.93 18.18 5.95
C ASP A 215 5.11 19.01 6.51
N GLY A 216 5.91 18.43 7.39
CA GLY A 216 7.11 19.08 7.94
C GLY A 216 8.36 18.98 7.07
N MET A 217 8.32 18.25 5.95
CA MET A 217 9.49 18.00 5.12
C MET A 217 9.80 19.22 4.23
N PRO A 218 11.07 19.67 4.13
CA PRO A 218 11.45 20.67 3.15
C PRO A 218 11.08 20.21 1.73
N HIS A 219 10.60 21.13 0.90
CA HIS A 219 10.15 20.79 -0.46
C HIS A 219 11.29 20.31 -1.36
N HIS A 220 11.05 19.24 -2.13
CA HIS A 220 11.96 18.74 -3.17
C HIS A 220 11.18 18.20 -4.37
N PRO A 221 11.57 18.47 -5.62
CA PRO A 221 10.79 18.09 -6.81
C PRO A 221 10.65 16.58 -7.03
N ASN A 222 11.52 15.76 -6.45
CA ASN A 222 11.47 14.29 -6.53
C ASN A 222 10.96 13.61 -5.26
N VAL A 223 10.39 14.38 -4.34
CA VAL A 223 9.72 13.87 -3.13
C VAL A 223 8.28 14.37 -3.14
N LYS A 224 7.36 13.51 -2.73
CA LYS A 224 5.95 13.88 -2.61
C LYS A 224 5.76 15.14 -1.76
N VAL A 225 4.92 16.04 -2.24
CA VAL A 225 4.48 17.23 -1.49
C VAL A 225 3.38 16.89 -0.48
N PRO A 226 3.20 17.70 0.58
CA PRO A 226 2.09 17.55 1.51
C PRO A 226 0.75 17.49 0.77
N ALA A 227 -0.17 16.66 1.25
CA ALA A 227 -1.50 16.58 0.66
C ALA A 227 -2.23 17.93 0.85
N PRO A 228 -2.75 18.54 -0.22
CA PRO A 228 -3.43 19.84 -0.11
C PRO A 228 -4.78 19.75 0.60
N THR A 229 -5.35 18.55 0.71
CA THR A 229 -6.70 18.33 1.24
C THR A 229 -6.72 17.10 2.15
N LEU A 230 -7.30 17.25 3.35
CA LEU A 230 -7.63 16.16 4.25
C LEU A 230 -9.03 15.63 3.93
N VAL A 231 -9.18 14.32 4.03
CA VAL A 231 -10.47 13.65 3.91
C VAL A 231 -10.99 13.38 5.30
N THR A 232 -12.22 13.81 5.53
CA THR A 232 -12.86 13.84 6.84
C THR A 232 -14.11 13.00 6.86
N ILE A 233 -14.44 12.48 8.03
CA ILE A 233 -15.69 11.79 8.30
C ILE A 233 -16.26 12.33 9.62
N ARG A 234 -17.58 12.31 9.76
CA ARG A 234 -18.27 12.80 10.96
C ARG A 234 -19.11 11.69 11.58
N LYS A 235 -19.17 11.70 12.91
CA LYS A 235 -20.15 10.90 13.65
C LYS A 235 -21.56 11.45 13.37
N PRO A 236 -22.56 10.58 13.14
CA PRO A 236 -23.94 11.04 12.99
C PRO A 236 -24.37 11.89 14.20
N GLY A 237 -24.77 13.14 13.94
CA GLY A 237 -25.21 14.08 14.99
C GLY A 237 -24.07 14.86 15.67
N ASP A 238 -22.81 14.65 15.30
CA ASP A 238 -21.66 15.44 15.75
C ASP A 238 -21.24 16.43 14.64
N HIS A 239 -20.63 17.54 15.05
CA HIS A 239 -20.02 18.53 14.18
C HIS A 239 -18.51 18.36 14.04
N THR A 240 -17.89 17.51 14.87
CA THR A 240 -16.46 17.24 14.86
C THR A 240 -16.07 16.46 13.60
N GLU A 241 -15.13 17.01 12.83
CA GLU A 241 -14.52 16.36 11.67
C GLU A 241 -13.33 15.52 12.11
N LEU A 242 -13.39 14.22 11.82
CA LEU A 242 -12.35 13.24 12.09
C LEU A 242 -11.61 12.93 10.80
N VAL A 243 -10.27 12.95 10.82
CA VAL A 243 -9.46 12.77 9.62
C VAL A 243 -9.30 11.29 9.33
N CYS A 244 -9.90 10.80 8.24
CA CYS A 244 -9.78 9.41 7.80
C CYS A 244 -8.81 9.23 6.63
N GLY A 245 -8.31 10.29 6.01
CA GLY A 245 -7.35 10.18 4.90
C GLY A 245 -6.85 11.51 4.36
N THR A 246 -6.11 11.42 3.27
CA THR A 246 -5.60 12.51 2.45
C THR A 246 -6.11 12.36 1.02
N LEU A 247 -6.28 13.49 0.33
CA LEU A 247 -6.56 13.53 -1.10
C LEU A 247 -5.33 14.07 -1.83
N GLU A 248 -4.75 13.23 -2.68
CA GLU A 248 -3.43 13.43 -3.27
C GLU A 248 -3.52 13.53 -4.80
N ALA A 249 -2.49 14.11 -5.42
CA ALA A 249 -2.41 14.17 -6.87
C ALA A 249 -2.29 12.76 -7.47
N PHE A 250 -3.04 12.51 -8.54
CA PHE A 250 -2.87 11.30 -9.34
C PHE A 250 -1.74 11.49 -10.36
N PHE A 251 -0.83 10.52 -10.41
CA PHE A 251 0.28 10.49 -11.36
C PHE A 251 -0.03 9.49 -12.47
N PRO A 252 -0.42 9.95 -13.68
CA PRO A 252 -0.90 9.07 -14.74
C PRO A 252 0.20 8.16 -15.32
N GLY A 253 1.48 8.49 -15.12
CA GLY A 253 2.60 7.61 -15.46
C GLY A 253 2.70 6.37 -14.57
N GLY A 254 1.95 6.29 -13.47
CA GLY A 254 2.01 5.13 -12.58
C GLY A 254 3.40 4.95 -11.94
N THR A 255 3.73 3.71 -11.58
CA THR A 255 4.97 3.38 -10.86
C THR A 255 6.12 3.07 -11.82
N LEU A 256 7.36 3.32 -11.38
CA LEU A 256 8.55 2.91 -12.11
C LEU A 256 8.61 1.38 -12.28
N LYS A 257 8.15 0.61 -11.27
CA LYS A 257 8.00 -0.86 -11.37
C LYS A 257 7.18 -1.25 -12.60
N ARG A 258 5.99 -0.67 -12.73
CA ARG A 258 5.08 -0.94 -13.86
C ARG A 258 5.74 -0.61 -15.20
N HIS A 259 6.44 0.52 -15.29
CA HIS A 259 7.16 0.89 -16.51
C HIS A 259 8.26 -0.11 -16.88
N ILE A 260 9.02 -0.61 -15.91
CA ILE A 260 10.03 -1.67 -16.16
C ILE A 260 9.34 -2.92 -16.72
N GLU A 261 8.23 -3.35 -16.11
CA GLU A 261 7.46 -4.53 -16.52
C GLU A 261 6.84 -4.38 -17.92
N GLU A 262 6.29 -3.21 -18.25
CA GLU A 262 5.70 -2.93 -19.56
C GLU A 262 6.76 -3.00 -20.68
N PHE A 263 7.94 -2.42 -20.45
CA PHE A 263 9.06 -2.51 -21.41
C PHE A 263 9.57 -3.95 -21.55
N ASN A 264 9.69 -4.69 -20.45
CA ASN A 264 10.09 -6.10 -20.47
C ASN A 264 9.11 -6.96 -21.27
N THR A 265 7.82 -6.80 -21.01
CA THR A 265 6.74 -7.51 -21.71
C THR A 265 6.75 -7.20 -23.21
N ALA A 266 7.09 -5.96 -23.59
CA ALA A 266 7.24 -5.57 -24.98
C ALA A 266 8.55 -6.03 -25.63
N GLY A 267 9.47 -6.66 -24.87
CA GLY A 267 10.81 -7.00 -25.34
C GLY A 267 11.66 -5.76 -25.66
N GLN A 268 11.38 -4.64 -25.00
CA GLN A 268 12.01 -3.34 -25.22
C GLN A 268 12.86 -2.91 -24.02
N ARG A 269 13.83 -2.04 -24.32
CA ARG A 269 14.68 -1.40 -23.30
C ARG A 269 14.22 0.03 -23.09
N ILE A 270 14.14 0.45 -21.83
CA ILE A 270 13.97 1.87 -21.50
C ILE A 270 15.21 2.63 -22.03
N PRO A 271 15.03 3.76 -22.73
CA PRO A 271 16.14 4.54 -23.26
C PRO A 271 17.18 4.91 -22.19
N LEU A 272 18.47 4.84 -22.52
CA LEU A 272 19.55 5.08 -21.56
C LEU A 272 19.48 6.48 -20.95
N SER A 273 19.14 7.51 -21.72
CA SER A 273 18.95 8.88 -21.21
C SER A 273 17.86 8.96 -20.14
N GLN A 274 16.75 8.24 -20.34
CA GLN A 274 15.66 8.17 -19.36
C GLN A 274 16.10 7.40 -18.10
N LYS A 275 16.83 6.29 -18.26
CA LYS A 275 17.39 5.54 -17.13
C LYS A 275 18.31 6.42 -16.27
N VAL A 276 19.20 7.18 -16.90
CA VAL A 276 20.14 8.08 -16.20
C VAL A 276 19.40 9.22 -15.48
N LEU A 277 18.40 9.83 -16.13
CA LEU A 277 17.56 10.84 -15.51
C LEU A 277 16.87 10.31 -14.25
N TRP A 278 16.28 9.11 -14.34
CA TRP A 278 15.61 8.46 -13.23
C TRP A 278 16.58 8.03 -12.12
N CYS A 279 17.77 7.51 -12.44
CA CYS A 279 18.81 7.24 -11.44
C CYS A 279 19.21 8.51 -10.68
N HIS A 280 19.42 9.63 -11.39
CA HIS A 280 19.70 10.91 -10.75
C HIS A 280 18.57 11.35 -9.82
N GLN A 281 17.31 11.27 -10.26
CA GLN A 281 16.15 11.68 -9.46
C GLN A 281 15.92 10.80 -8.23
N MET A 282 16.15 9.49 -8.34
CA MET A 282 16.12 8.58 -7.19
C MET A 282 17.20 8.95 -6.18
N ALA A 283 18.45 9.17 -6.63
CA ALA A 283 19.55 9.58 -5.76
C ALA A 283 19.27 10.92 -5.07
N ALA A 284 18.78 11.92 -5.82
CA ALA A 284 18.46 13.24 -5.31
C ALA A 284 17.33 13.20 -4.27
N ALA A 285 16.28 12.40 -4.49
CA ALA A 285 15.20 12.22 -3.54
C ALA A 285 15.71 11.63 -2.21
N VAL A 286 16.50 10.56 -2.26
CA VAL A 286 17.03 9.91 -1.05
C VAL A 286 18.08 10.80 -0.35
N ALA A 287 18.92 11.50 -1.11
CA ALA A 287 19.84 12.49 -0.56
C ALA A 287 19.09 13.60 0.18
N HIS A 288 18.01 14.13 -0.38
CA HIS A 288 17.16 15.10 0.29
C HIS A 288 16.57 14.56 1.60
N THR A 289 16.09 13.32 1.60
CA THR A 289 15.56 12.64 2.80
C THR A 289 16.53 12.66 3.97
N HIS A 290 17.80 12.31 3.74
CA HIS A 290 18.81 12.21 4.80
C HIS A 290 19.49 13.54 5.12
N LEU A 291 19.93 14.26 4.09
CA LEU A 291 20.84 15.39 4.23
C LEU A 291 20.12 16.71 4.48
N VAL A 292 18.83 16.80 4.12
CA VAL A 292 18.02 18.02 4.25
C VAL A 292 16.86 17.80 5.23
N ALA A 293 16.10 16.73 5.05
CA ALA A 293 14.94 16.42 5.89
C ALA A 293 15.32 15.69 7.19
N HIS A 294 16.54 15.16 7.29
CA HIS A 294 17.06 14.45 8.46
C HIS A 294 16.13 13.32 8.94
N THR A 295 15.60 12.56 7.99
CA THR A 295 14.72 11.41 8.22
C THR A 295 15.16 10.24 7.32
N TYR A 296 14.31 9.22 7.22
CA TYR A 296 14.51 8.03 6.39
C TYR A 296 13.18 7.63 5.73
N HIS A 297 13.23 6.73 4.75
CA HIS A 297 12.07 6.21 4.03
C HIS A 297 11.70 4.78 4.44
N MET A 298 12.68 3.89 4.64
CA MET A 298 12.58 2.45 4.95
C MET A 298 12.04 1.55 3.81
N ASP A 299 11.11 2.04 2.99
CA ASP A 299 10.48 1.26 1.91
C ASP A 299 10.88 1.74 0.49
N ILE A 300 12.18 1.87 0.22
CA ILE A 300 12.66 2.31 -1.11
C ILE A 300 12.61 1.14 -2.09
N LYS A 301 11.71 1.21 -3.07
CA LYS A 301 11.53 0.23 -4.15
C LYS A 301 11.00 0.91 -5.42
N PRO A 302 11.14 0.31 -6.63
CA PRO A 302 10.61 0.91 -7.86
C PRO A 302 9.08 1.15 -7.81
N GLY A 303 8.34 0.40 -6.98
CA GLY A 303 6.91 0.62 -6.76
C GLY A 303 6.57 1.96 -6.08
N ASN A 304 7.50 2.55 -5.34
CA ASN A 304 7.30 3.78 -4.58
C ASN A 304 7.86 5.03 -5.28
N PHE A 305 8.31 4.89 -6.53
CA PHE A 305 8.61 6.02 -7.41
C PHE A 305 7.51 6.16 -8.46
N LEU A 306 6.72 7.23 -8.38
CA LEU A 306 5.70 7.57 -9.37
C LEU A 306 6.28 8.44 -10.48
N ILE A 307 5.76 8.30 -11.70
CA ILE A 307 6.15 9.10 -12.86
C ILE A 307 5.08 10.18 -13.12
N ASP A 308 5.52 11.44 -13.10
CA ASP A 308 4.67 12.58 -13.41
C ASP A 308 4.45 12.80 -14.91
N GLU A 309 3.60 13.77 -15.25
CA GLU A 309 3.30 14.16 -16.63
C GLU A 309 4.53 14.60 -17.44
N ASN A 310 5.61 14.98 -16.77
CA ASN A 310 6.88 15.42 -17.36
C ASN A 310 7.94 14.30 -17.35
N GLN A 311 7.54 13.05 -17.12
CA GLN A 311 8.43 11.88 -17.03
C GLN A 311 9.47 11.96 -15.90
N LYS A 312 9.16 12.69 -14.82
CA LYS A 312 10.01 12.80 -13.63
C LYS A 312 9.50 11.90 -12.51
N LEU A 313 10.43 11.40 -11.70
CA LEU A 313 10.13 10.57 -10.55
C LEU A 313 9.76 11.39 -9.33
N VAL A 314 8.80 10.89 -8.56
CA VAL A 314 8.41 11.39 -7.24
C VAL A 314 8.38 10.21 -6.26
N LEU A 315 9.17 10.29 -5.19
CA LEU A 315 9.18 9.32 -4.09
C LEU A 315 7.95 9.50 -3.20
N ILE A 316 7.18 8.43 -3.04
CA ILE A 316 5.94 8.37 -2.26
C ILE A 316 6.03 7.29 -1.17
N ASP A 317 4.96 7.19 -0.36
CA ASP A 317 4.76 6.11 0.62
C ASP A 317 5.62 6.19 1.90
N TRP A 318 5.42 7.28 2.65
CA TRP A 318 6.19 7.67 3.83
C TRP A 318 5.72 7.02 5.15
N GLU A 319 5.21 5.80 5.12
CA GLU A 319 4.64 5.12 6.28
C GLU A 319 5.70 4.57 7.25
N GLN A 320 6.92 4.29 6.80
CA GLN A 320 8.07 3.90 7.65
C GLN A 320 7.76 2.69 8.58
N ASN A 321 7.03 1.68 8.11
CA ASN A 321 6.56 0.54 8.91
C ASN A 321 6.99 -0.84 8.37
N ASP A 322 7.42 -0.95 7.11
CA ASP A 322 7.93 -2.19 6.52
C ASP A 322 9.08 -1.90 5.55
N ALA A 323 9.88 -2.92 5.28
CA ALA A 323 10.95 -2.89 4.29
C ALA A 323 10.80 -4.10 3.34
N PRO A 324 10.97 -3.91 2.02
CA PRO A 324 10.78 -4.99 1.05
C PRO A 324 12.05 -5.82 0.97
N ALA A 325 11.96 -7.16 1.03
CA ALA A 325 13.16 -8.03 0.97
C ALA A 325 13.96 -7.78 -0.31
N THR A 326 13.27 -7.39 -1.38
CA THR A 326 13.87 -7.20 -2.70
C THR A 326 14.89 -6.06 -2.78
N THR A 327 14.80 -5.08 -1.88
CA THR A 327 15.70 -3.93 -1.89
C THR A 327 16.28 -3.58 -0.52
N ALA A 328 15.71 -4.11 0.58
CA ALA A 328 16.22 -3.90 1.94
C ALA A 328 17.70 -4.29 2.08
N ALA A 329 18.48 -3.46 2.76
CA ALA A 329 19.86 -3.80 3.09
C ALA A 329 19.93 -5.01 4.05
N PRO A 330 20.91 -5.92 3.90
CA PRO A 330 20.98 -7.12 4.72
C PRO A 330 21.15 -6.85 6.22
N GLU A 331 21.82 -5.76 6.58
CA GLU A 331 22.10 -5.43 7.99
C GLU A 331 20.92 -4.82 8.76
N ILE A 332 19.80 -4.47 8.09
CA ILE A 332 18.60 -3.93 8.78
C ILE A 332 17.69 -5.02 9.36
N ASP A 333 18.15 -6.28 9.37
CA ASP A 333 17.44 -7.46 9.87
C ASP A 333 17.16 -7.47 11.39
N GLY A 334 17.44 -6.38 12.09
CA GLY A 334 17.20 -6.30 13.51
C GLY A 334 18.10 -7.21 14.35
N SER A 335 19.26 -7.67 13.86
CA SER A 335 20.24 -8.44 14.66
C SER A 335 21.54 -7.71 15.00
N TRP A 336 21.75 -6.50 14.48
CA TRP A 336 22.98 -5.73 14.64
C TRP A 336 22.80 -4.46 15.48
N ASP A 337 23.82 -4.13 16.27
CA ASP A 337 24.08 -2.78 16.76
C ASP A 337 25.13 -2.13 15.86
N VAL A 338 25.12 -0.79 15.79
CA VAL A 338 26.04 -0.03 14.97
C VAL A 338 26.55 1.19 15.72
N GLU A 339 27.86 1.39 15.64
CA GLU A 339 28.55 2.57 16.16
C GLU A 339 29.43 3.16 15.06
N GLN A 340 29.62 4.48 15.08
CA GLN A 340 30.59 5.14 14.21
C GLN A 340 31.92 5.29 14.95
N SER A 341 32.98 4.79 14.35
CA SER A 341 34.34 4.90 14.89
C SER A 341 34.94 6.29 14.61
N ALA A 342 36.09 6.56 15.22
CA ALA A 342 36.75 7.86 15.12
C ALA A 342 37.23 8.21 13.69
N ASP A 343 37.45 7.21 12.83
CA ASP A 343 37.82 7.44 11.42
C ASP A 343 36.60 7.59 10.49
N GLY A 344 35.38 7.52 11.06
CA GLY A 344 34.12 7.64 10.34
C GLY A 344 33.54 6.31 9.86
N SER A 345 34.26 5.19 9.99
CA SER A 345 33.76 3.85 9.64
C SER A 345 32.69 3.34 10.61
N LEU A 346 31.78 2.51 10.10
CA LEU A 346 30.73 1.86 10.84
C LEU A 346 31.22 0.51 11.39
N LEU A 347 31.10 0.33 12.70
CA LEU A 347 31.36 -0.92 13.39
C LEU A 347 30.01 -1.59 13.72
N TYR A 348 29.74 -2.70 13.04
CA TYR A 348 28.58 -3.53 13.32
C TYR A 348 28.95 -4.63 14.31
N THR A 349 28.20 -4.72 15.41
CA THR A 349 28.35 -5.77 16.42
C THR A 349 27.04 -6.55 16.52
N LYS A 350 27.15 -7.88 16.55
CA LYS A 350 25.96 -8.72 16.67
C LYS A 350 25.36 -8.52 18.06
N TYR A 351 24.09 -8.16 18.10
CA TYR A 351 23.39 -7.92 19.36
C TYR A 351 23.30 -9.23 20.17
N ALA A 352 23.76 -9.20 21.42
CA ALA A 352 23.83 -10.34 22.32
C ALA A 352 22.98 -10.18 23.59
N GLY A 353 22.13 -9.14 23.62
CA GLY A 353 21.24 -8.87 24.75
C GLY A 353 19.94 -9.68 24.70
N PRO A 354 19.01 -9.40 25.64
CA PRO A 354 17.66 -9.97 25.64
C PRO A 354 16.89 -9.63 24.36
N GLU A 355 15.87 -10.42 24.01
CA GLU A 355 15.00 -10.14 22.86
C GLU A 355 14.60 -8.66 22.80
N ARG A 356 14.81 -8.05 21.64
CA ARG A 356 14.56 -6.63 21.40
C ARG A 356 13.30 -6.46 20.57
N ARG A 357 12.43 -5.55 21.01
CA ARG A 357 11.20 -5.19 20.30
C ARG A 357 10.96 -3.69 20.44
N ASN A 358 10.71 -3.03 19.32
CA ASN A 358 10.19 -1.66 19.28
C ASN A 358 8.99 -1.51 18.33
N MET A 359 8.57 -2.62 17.72
CA MET A 359 7.34 -2.73 16.95
C MET A 359 6.23 -3.38 17.79
N PRO A 360 4.97 -2.95 17.68
CA PRO A 360 3.83 -3.56 18.36
C PRO A 360 3.72 -5.08 18.13
N ASP A 361 3.23 -5.82 19.12
CA ASP A 361 3.02 -7.28 19.02
C ASP A 361 2.00 -7.65 17.94
N THR A 362 1.12 -6.71 17.60
CA THR A 362 0.10 -6.75 16.55
C THR A 362 0.68 -6.51 15.14
N THR A 363 1.97 -6.20 15.00
CA THR A 363 2.59 -5.95 13.68
C THR A 363 2.65 -7.24 12.86
N PRO A 364 2.05 -7.29 11.66
CA PRO A 364 2.12 -8.46 10.79
C PRO A 364 3.55 -8.73 10.30
N GLY A 365 3.81 -10.00 10.01
CA GLY A 365 5.10 -10.45 9.46
C GLY A 365 6.05 -11.00 10.52
N GLN A 366 7.05 -11.74 10.05
CA GLN A 366 8.03 -12.43 10.91
C GLN A 366 9.46 -11.93 10.67
N ARG A 367 9.63 -10.88 9.84
CA ARG A 367 10.97 -10.38 9.51
C ARG A 367 11.51 -9.59 10.69
N GLY A 368 12.83 -9.51 10.78
CA GLY A 368 13.49 -8.86 11.90
C GLY A 368 13.05 -7.41 12.11
N TRP A 369 12.81 -6.65 11.04
CA TRP A 369 12.28 -5.28 11.12
C TRP A 369 10.79 -5.18 11.48
N ASN A 370 10.02 -6.27 11.42
CA ASN A 370 8.66 -6.33 11.96
C ASN A 370 8.64 -6.51 13.48
N VAL A 371 9.80 -6.85 14.08
CA VAL A 371 9.98 -6.95 15.54
C VAL A 371 10.82 -5.77 16.06
N TRP A 372 11.93 -5.50 15.40
CA TRP A 372 12.88 -4.44 15.71
C TRP A 372 13.24 -3.61 14.49
N ASN A 373 12.60 -2.45 14.36
CA ASN A 373 12.94 -1.46 13.35
C ASN A 373 14.21 -0.70 13.75
N CYS A 374 15.31 -0.92 13.02
CA CYS A 374 16.60 -0.27 13.29
C CYS A 374 16.61 1.22 12.94
N PHE A 375 15.81 1.67 11.96
CA PHE A 375 15.91 3.02 11.40
C PHE A 375 15.68 4.14 12.41
N PRO A 376 14.64 4.11 13.28
CA PRO A 376 14.48 5.13 14.32
C PRO A 376 15.72 5.27 15.22
N VAL A 377 16.37 4.15 15.55
CA VAL A 377 17.54 4.13 16.44
C VAL A 377 18.78 4.62 15.70
N TRP A 378 18.99 4.17 14.46
CA TRP A 378 20.15 4.54 13.66
C TRP A 378 20.06 6.00 13.22
N ALA A 379 18.90 6.49 12.80
CA ALA A 379 18.72 7.89 12.42
C ALA A 379 19.07 8.86 13.56
N GLU A 380 18.85 8.46 14.82
CA GLU A 380 19.23 9.26 15.99
C GLU A 380 20.71 9.11 16.37
N ARG A 381 21.22 7.86 16.44
CA ARG A 381 22.52 7.56 17.06
C ARG A 381 23.67 7.40 16.07
N CYS A 382 23.38 6.96 14.86
CA CYS A 382 24.37 6.71 13.81
C CYS A 382 23.73 6.97 12.43
N PRO A 383 23.44 8.25 12.08
CA PRO A 383 22.70 8.59 10.86
C PRO A 383 23.36 8.01 9.59
N LYS A 384 24.68 7.87 9.59
CA LYS A 384 25.43 7.26 8.50
C LYS A 384 25.04 5.80 8.23
N ALA A 385 24.69 5.03 9.25
CA ALA A 385 24.21 3.66 9.08
C ALA A 385 22.83 3.62 8.39
N ALA A 386 21.92 4.52 8.78
CA ALA A 386 20.63 4.67 8.12
C ALA A 386 20.79 5.11 6.65
N GLU A 387 21.67 6.09 6.40
CA GLU A 387 22.02 6.55 5.05
C GLU A 387 22.50 5.38 4.17
N LEU A 388 23.49 4.62 4.63
CA LEU A 388 24.09 3.56 3.81
C LEU A 388 23.15 2.38 3.59
N ALA A 389 22.20 2.12 4.49
CA ALA A 389 21.14 1.15 4.28
C ALA A 389 20.15 1.59 3.16
N GLU A 390 19.85 2.89 3.09
CA GLU A 390 19.01 3.43 2.00
C GLU A 390 19.79 3.58 0.68
N VAL A 391 21.11 3.79 0.73
CA VAL A 391 21.99 3.68 -0.45
C VAL A 391 21.90 2.30 -1.07
N PHE A 392 21.92 1.24 -0.26
CA PHE A 392 21.74 -0.13 -0.77
C PHE A 392 20.38 -0.27 -1.45
N SER A 393 19.32 0.23 -0.80
CA SER A 393 17.95 0.12 -1.32
C SER A 393 17.75 0.87 -2.64
N VAL A 394 18.28 2.09 -2.75
CA VAL A 394 18.23 2.86 -4.00
C VAL A 394 19.17 2.28 -5.06
N GLY A 395 20.32 1.72 -4.67
CA GLY A 395 21.23 0.98 -5.53
C GLY A 395 20.56 -0.22 -6.18
N ARG A 396 19.80 -1.00 -5.39
CA ARG A 396 18.96 -2.11 -5.89
C ARG A 396 17.91 -1.60 -6.88
N CYS A 397 17.25 -0.47 -6.60
CA CYS A 397 16.31 0.13 -7.55
C CYS A 397 16.98 0.53 -8.87
N MET A 398 18.18 1.13 -8.80
CA MET A 398 18.98 1.49 -9.98
C MET A 398 19.41 0.25 -10.77
N TRP A 399 19.81 -0.83 -10.10
CA TRP A 399 20.09 -2.11 -10.75
C TRP A 399 18.85 -2.62 -11.48
N MET A 400 17.69 -2.70 -10.81
CA MET A 400 16.43 -3.14 -11.42
C MET A 400 16.06 -2.30 -12.66
N LEU A 401 16.26 -0.98 -12.61
CA LEU A 401 16.01 -0.08 -13.73
C LEU A 401 17.01 -0.26 -14.88
N LEU A 402 18.31 -0.32 -14.58
CA LEU A 402 19.35 -0.42 -15.60
C LEU A 402 19.35 -1.80 -16.25
N ARG A 403 19.25 -2.85 -15.44
CA ARG A 403 19.24 -4.25 -15.88
C ARG A 403 17.91 -4.65 -16.51
N GLN A 404 16.79 -4.17 -15.99
CA GLN A 404 15.45 -4.63 -16.36
C GLN A 404 15.34 -6.17 -16.32
N PRO A 405 15.50 -6.81 -15.14
CA PRO A 405 15.40 -8.26 -15.03
C PRO A 405 13.98 -8.73 -15.38
N GLU A 406 13.87 -9.88 -16.05
CA GLU A 406 12.57 -10.53 -16.38
C GLU A 406 11.97 -11.27 -15.17
N THR A 407 12.64 -11.22 -14.02
CA THR A 407 12.30 -12.00 -12.84
C THR A 407 11.08 -11.44 -12.13
N ASP A 408 10.11 -12.31 -11.90
CA ASP A 408 9.09 -12.06 -10.89
C ASP A 408 9.73 -12.18 -9.50
N PHE A 409 9.71 -11.09 -8.75
CA PHE A 409 10.25 -11.03 -7.39
C PHE A 409 9.22 -11.50 -6.34
N GLU A 410 8.09 -12.07 -6.78
CA GLU A 410 7.15 -12.76 -5.92
C GLU A 410 7.82 -13.94 -5.19
N GLY A 411 7.54 -14.05 -3.89
CA GLY A 411 8.08 -15.13 -3.05
C GLY A 411 9.49 -14.91 -2.52
N ILE A 412 10.12 -13.75 -2.75
CA ILE A 412 11.43 -13.46 -2.16
C ILE A 412 11.31 -13.15 -0.67
N GLU A 413 11.84 -14.06 0.13
CA GLU A 413 11.80 -13.97 1.58
C GLU A 413 13.05 -13.27 2.14
N ASN A 414 14.21 -13.45 1.51
CA ASN A 414 15.48 -12.89 1.97
C ASN A 414 16.14 -12.00 0.90
N THR A 415 16.72 -10.88 1.31
CA THR A 415 17.45 -9.99 0.40
C THR A 415 18.66 -10.66 -0.26
N GLN A 416 19.25 -11.64 0.43
CA GLN A 416 20.39 -12.40 -0.08
C GLN A 416 20.03 -13.35 -1.22
N ASP A 417 18.73 -13.60 -1.45
CA ASP A 417 18.26 -14.48 -2.53
C ASP A 417 18.39 -13.81 -3.91
N ILE A 418 18.58 -12.48 -3.96
CA ILE A 418 18.73 -11.75 -5.21
C ILE A 418 20.21 -11.53 -5.50
N LEU A 419 20.65 -12.03 -6.65
CA LEU A 419 21.98 -11.79 -7.19
C LEU A 419 21.94 -10.66 -8.23
N GLU A 420 22.68 -9.58 -7.98
CA GLU A 420 22.88 -8.51 -8.95
C GLU A 420 23.87 -8.95 -10.03
N ASP A 421 23.35 -9.34 -11.19
CA ASP A 421 24.17 -9.59 -12.38
C ASP A 421 23.89 -8.56 -13.49
N TRP A 422 24.81 -8.48 -14.45
CA TRP A 422 24.75 -7.58 -15.59
C TRP A 422 24.68 -8.33 -16.93
N THR A 423 24.21 -9.58 -16.92
CA THR A 423 24.07 -10.41 -18.12
C THR A 423 23.14 -9.73 -19.12
N GLY A 424 23.57 -9.56 -20.37
CA GLY A 424 22.77 -8.91 -21.42
C GLY A 424 22.60 -7.40 -21.23
N CYS A 425 23.55 -6.74 -20.56
CA CYS A 425 23.59 -5.28 -20.38
C CYS A 425 24.84 -4.65 -20.99
N GLU A 426 25.18 -5.03 -22.21
CA GLU A 426 26.28 -4.44 -22.98
C GLU A 426 25.98 -2.98 -23.36
N ASP A 427 24.69 -2.57 -23.35
CA ASP A 427 24.21 -1.21 -23.56
C ASP A 427 24.44 -0.28 -22.36
N ILE A 428 24.73 -0.82 -21.18
CA ILE A 428 24.93 -0.04 -19.96
C ILE A 428 26.43 0.27 -19.77
N PRO A 429 26.82 1.55 -19.65
CA PRO A 429 28.21 1.93 -19.39
C PRO A 429 28.80 1.27 -18.14
N GLU A 430 30.05 0.83 -18.25
CA GLU A 430 30.77 0.15 -17.17
C GLU A 430 30.89 1.01 -15.90
N SER A 431 31.00 2.33 -16.04
CA SER A 431 30.99 3.25 -14.90
C SER A 431 29.67 3.21 -14.14
N PHE A 432 28.54 3.02 -14.83
CA PHE A 432 27.21 2.98 -14.21
C PHE A 432 27.03 1.69 -13.41
N LYS A 433 27.49 0.56 -13.98
CA LYS A 433 27.51 -0.74 -13.29
C LYS A 433 28.30 -0.67 -12.00
N ARG A 434 29.53 -0.13 -12.04
CA ARG A 434 30.39 0.04 -10.86
C ARG A 434 29.80 0.97 -9.80
N ALA A 435 29.11 2.04 -10.21
CA ALA A 435 28.44 2.92 -9.26
C ALA A 435 27.33 2.19 -8.50
N VAL A 436 26.53 1.40 -9.21
CA VAL A 436 25.47 0.57 -8.61
C VAL A 436 26.06 -0.54 -7.73
N GLU A 437 27.08 -1.25 -8.20
CA GLU A 437 27.78 -2.29 -7.42
C GLU A 437 28.34 -1.75 -6.11
N LYS A 438 28.89 -0.53 -6.11
CA LYS A 438 29.29 0.13 -4.87
C LYS A 438 28.09 0.38 -3.97
N CYS A 439 26.94 0.81 -4.49
CA CYS A 439 25.75 1.06 -3.66
C CYS A 439 25.25 -0.22 -2.97
N VAL A 440 25.31 -1.36 -3.67
CA VAL A 440 24.81 -2.65 -3.17
C VAL A 440 25.89 -3.53 -2.53
N ASP A 441 27.05 -2.97 -2.17
CA ASP A 441 28.09 -3.74 -1.48
C ASP A 441 27.56 -4.27 -0.13
N HIS A 442 27.84 -5.53 0.19
CA HIS A 442 27.42 -6.13 1.46
C HIS A 442 28.12 -5.52 2.67
N ASP A 443 29.29 -4.91 2.49
CA ASP A 443 29.95 -4.11 3.52
C ASP A 443 29.51 -2.64 3.41
N PRO A 444 28.73 -2.11 4.37
CA PRO A 444 28.25 -0.74 4.32
C PRO A 444 29.38 0.29 4.18
N ASN A 445 30.59 0.01 4.71
CA ASN A 445 31.72 0.93 4.62
C ASN A 445 32.31 1.08 3.21
N LYS A 446 31.99 0.16 2.29
CA LYS A 446 32.41 0.24 0.88
C LYS A 446 31.37 0.93 0.01
N ARG A 447 30.19 1.21 0.56
CA ARG A 447 29.12 1.87 -0.18
C ARG A 447 29.43 3.33 -0.43
N MET A 448 29.02 3.78 -1.60
CA MET A 448 29.07 5.18 -2.00
C MET A 448 28.16 6.02 -1.08
N GLY A 449 28.58 7.21 -0.68
CA GLY A 449 27.69 8.14 0.05
C GLY A 449 26.66 8.79 -0.87
N LEU A 450 25.55 9.30 -0.32
CA LEU A 450 24.49 9.94 -1.12
C LEU A 450 24.99 11.16 -1.90
N GLU A 451 25.87 11.98 -1.32
CA GLU A 451 26.46 13.14 -2.02
C GLU A 451 27.27 12.72 -3.25
N GLU A 452 28.11 11.69 -3.10
CA GLU A 452 28.91 11.13 -4.20
C GLU A 452 27.99 10.53 -5.29
N LEU A 453 26.93 9.84 -4.87
CA LEU A 453 25.97 9.20 -5.78
C LEU A 453 25.18 10.22 -6.61
N VAL A 454 24.71 11.31 -5.99
CA VAL A 454 24.03 12.40 -6.71
C VAL A 454 24.98 13.06 -7.70
N ALA A 455 26.20 13.40 -7.27
CA ALA A 455 27.19 14.02 -8.14
C ALA A 455 27.57 13.12 -9.33
N PHE A 456 27.68 11.80 -9.10
CA PHE A 456 27.92 10.83 -10.17
C PHE A 456 26.83 10.87 -11.23
N TRP A 457 25.56 10.76 -10.82
CA TRP A 457 24.45 10.70 -11.77
C TRP A 457 24.15 12.03 -12.46
N GLU A 458 24.40 13.17 -11.80
CA GLU A 458 24.30 14.48 -12.45
C GLU A 458 25.34 14.63 -13.56
N ASN A 459 26.60 14.22 -13.31
CA ASN A 459 27.64 14.20 -14.35
C ASN A 459 27.30 13.23 -15.50
N ALA A 460 26.77 12.04 -15.17
CA ALA A 460 26.34 11.06 -16.17
C ALA A 460 25.21 11.61 -17.05
N LYS A 461 24.26 12.32 -16.46
CA LYS A 461 23.15 12.98 -17.17
C LYS A 461 23.67 14.02 -18.16
N GLN A 462 24.55 14.91 -17.71
CA GLN A 462 25.16 15.92 -18.59
C GLN A 462 25.94 15.29 -19.75
N ALA A 463 26.62 14.17 -19.51
CA ALA A 463 27.37 13.45 -20.55
C ALA A 463 26.49 12.75 -21.58
N VAL A 464 25.25 12.39 -21.25
CA VAL A 464 24.30 11.77 -22.18
C VAL A 464 23.49 12.81 -22.95
N GLU A 465 23.36 14.03 -22.41
CA GLU A 465 22.69 15.17 -23.07
C GLU A 465 23.61 15.93 -24.05
N ALA A 466 24.94 15.83 -23.88
CA ALA A 466 25.95 16.42 -24.75
C ALA A 466 26.23 15.55 -25.99
#